data_AF-A0A7S0TNB3-F1
#
_entry.id   AF-A0A7S0TNB3-F1
#
_cell.length_a   1.000
_cell.length_b   1.000
_cell.length_c   1.000
_cell.angle_alpha   90.00
_cell.angle_beta   90.00
_cell.angle_gamma   90.00
#
_symmetry.space_group_name_H-M   'P 1'
#
loop_
_entity.id
_entity.type
_entity.pdbx_description
1 polymer ?
#
loop_
_entity_poly.entity_id
_entity_poly.type
_entity_poly.pdbx_seq_one_letter_code
_entity_poly.pdbx_strand_id
1 'polypeptide(L)'
;AYSLNMGTFSQGGEVSGETSWAMRNVMGNAEKVQGTFSLGHKLSNVFKVEASQPIGFGNTGRVNVSVFQSLLNLVKHSSYKERQRGFTVELSDPESPHQLS
;
A
#
# COMPACT_ATOMS: atom_id res chain seq x y z
N ALA A 1 14.19 7.56 9.66
CA ALA A 1 13.62 8.69 8.89
C ALA A 1 12.12 8.48 8.81
N TYR A 2 11.32 9.50 9.11
CA TYR A 2 9.86 9.42 9.18
C TYR A 2 9.28 10.40 8.15
N SER A 3 8.26 9.97 7.42
CA SER A 3 7.50 10.84 6.52
C SER A 3 6.03 10.65 6.78
N LEU A 4 5.31 11.76 6.94
CA LEU A 4 3.85 11.78 6.99
C LEU A 4 3.39 12.62 5.81
N ASN A 5 2.58 12.04 4.94
CA ASN A 5 1.97 12.71 3.82
C ASN A 5 0.46 12.64 3.99
N MET A 6 -0.20 13.76 3.75
CA MET A 6 -1.64 13.85 3.70
C MET A 6 -2.01 14.53 2.39
N GLY A 7 -3.01 14.00 1.71
CA GLY A 7 -3.45 14.51 0.44
C GLY A 7 -4.93 14.25 0.25
N THR A 8 -5.51 14.95 -0.71
CA THR A 8 -6.82 14.62 -1.23
C THR A 8 -6.67 14.39 -2.72
N PHE A 9 -7.40 13.41 -3.25
CA PHE A 9 -7.41 13.13 -4.67
C PHE A 9 -8.84 12.89 -5.13
N SER A 10 -9.12 13.24 -6.38
CA SER A 10 -10.41 13.00 -7.02
C SER A 10 -10.25 11.90 -8.05
N GLN A 11 -10.89 10.76 -7.85
CA GLN A 11 -10.86 9.63 -8.79
C GLN A 11 -12.29 9.18 -9.08
N GLY A 12 -12.68 9.09 -10.35
CA GLY A 12 -14.01 8.63 -10.76
C GLY A 12 -15.19 9.52 -10.34
N GLY A 13 -14.94 10.78 -9.98
CA GLY A 13 -15.96 11.71 -9.45
C GLY A 13 -16.21 11.58 -7.95
N GLU A 14 -15.32 10.90 -7.22
CA GLU A 14 -15.31 10.81 -5.76
C GLU A 14 -14.06 11.51 -5.21
N VAL A 15 -14.26 12.46 -4.30
CA VAL A 15 -13.17 13.07 -3.53
C VAL A 15 -12.83 12.12 -2.39
N SER A 16 -11.56 11.74 -2.32
CA SER A 16 -11.02 10.88 -1.28
C SER A 16 -9.88 11.59 -0.57
N GLY A 17 -9.86 11.50 0.75
CA GLY A 17 -8.70 11.90 1.54
C GLY A 17 -7.78 10.72 1.72
N GLU A 18 -6.47 10.91 1.53
CA GLU A 18 -5.43 9.93 1.80
C GLU A 18 -4.49 10.46 2.89
N THR A 19 -4.16 9.59 3.84
CA THR A 19 -3.08 9.79 4.79
C THR A 19 -2.13 8.63 4.65
N SER A 20 -0.87 8.91 4.30
CA SER A 20 0.19 7.92 4.28
C SER A 20 1.31 8.29 5.24
N TRP A 21 1.79 7.31 5.99
CA TRP A 21 2.94 7.45 6.87
C TRP A 21 3.98 6.41 6.47
N ALA A 22 5.25 6.76 6.52
CA ALA A 22 6.33 5.82 6.33
C ALA A 22 7.43 6.01 7.36
N MET A 23 7.96 4.91 7.86
CA MET A 23 9.05 4.86 8.82
C MET A 23 10.15 3.97 8.25
N ARG A 24 11.39 4.46 8.27
CA ARG A 24 12.56 3.69 7.88
C ARG A 24 13.43 3.38 9.10
N ASN A 25 13.95 2.16 9.15
CA ASN A 25 14.82 1.57 10.18
C ASN A 25 14.08 1.25 11.49
N VAL A 26 12.94 0.58 11.45
CA VAL A 26 12.20 0.20 12.67
C VAL A 26 13.03 -0.76 13.54
N MET A 27 13.70 -1.75 12.94
CA MET A 27 14.59 -2.69 13.66
C MET A 27 16.08 -2.53 13.30
N GLY A 28 16.48 -1.41 12.69
CA GLY A 28 17.89 -1.16 12.31
C GLY A 28 18.36 -1.82 11.00
N ASN A 29 17.56 -2.69 10.38
CA ASN A 29 17.92 -3.44 9.18
C ASN A 29 17.50 -2.77 7.85
N ALA A 30 17.53 -1.43 7.74
CA ALA A 30 17.09 -0.71 6.54
C ALA A 30 15.62 -0.98 6.11
N GLU A 31 14.80 -1.52 7.00
CA GLU A 31 13.37 -1.78 6.81
C GLU A 31 12.59 -0.49 6.58
N LYS A 32 11.59 -0.52 5.69
CA LYS A 32 10.63 0.59 5.53
C LYS A 32 9.22 0.05 5.73
N VAL A 33 8.51 0.58 6.71
CA VAL A 33 7.08 0.34 6.94
C VAL A 33 6.31 1.55 6.46
N GLN A 34 5.26 1.35 5.68
CA GLN A 34 4.37 2.38 5.17
C GLN A 34 2.92 1.97 5.42
N GLY A 35 2.11 2.88 5.96
CA GLY A 35 0.66 2.71 6.02
C GLY A 35 -0.01 3.77 5.18
N THR A 36 -1.06 3.40 4.47
CA THR A 36 -1.93 4.29 3.71
C THR A 36 -3.37 4.05 4.14
N PHE A 37 -4.05 5.13 4.47
CA PHE A 37 -5.47 5.15 4.78
C PHE A 37 -6.16 6.13 3.84
N SER A 38 -7.15 5.67 3.11
CA SER A 38 -7.94 6.48 2.20
C SER A 38 -9.42 6.37 2.53
N LEU A 39 -10.10 7.51 2.68
CA LEU A 39 -11.52 7.60 2.97
C LEU A 39 -12.20 8.39 1.85
N GLY A 40 -13.06 7.71 1.10
CA GLY A 40 -13.86 8.27 0.03
C GLY A 40 -15.24 8.72 0.51
N HIS A 41 -15.78 9.75 -0.15
CA HIS A 41 -17.07 10.37 0.17
C HIS A 41 -18.25 9.38 0.15
N LYS A 42 -18.17 8.25 -0.57
CA LYS A 42 -19.26 7.25 -0.69
C LYS A 42 -19.08 6.04 0.23
N LEU A 43 -18.37 6.20 1.36
CA LEU A 43 -18.00 5.12 2.29
C LEU A 43 -17.01 4.11 1.70
N SER A 44 -16.36 4.43 0.58
CA SER A 44 -15.23 3.63 0.11
C SER A 44 -14.05 3.87 1.05
N ASN A 45 -13.49 2.81 1.63
CA ASN A 45 -12.41 2.93 2.61
C ASN A 45 -11.31 1.95 2.25
N VAL A 46 -10.09 2.46 2.06
CA VAL A 46 -8.93 1.65 1.74
C VAL A 46 -7.91 1.80 2.85
N PHE A 47 -7.50 0.67 3.41
CA PHE A 47 -6.40 0.59 4.36
C PHE A 47 -5.35 -0.35 3.78
N LYS A 48 -4.12 0.12 3.64
CA LYS A 48 -2.99 -0.70 3.21
C LYS A 48 -1.82 -0.46 4.14
N VAL A 49 -1.19 -1.52 4.62
CA VAL A 49 0.08 -1.46 5.34
C VAL A 49 1.08 -2.29 4.56
N GLU A 50 2.27 -1.77 4.38
CA GLU A 50 3.35 -2.38 3.63
C GLU A 50 4.63 -2.32 4.46
N ALA A 51 5.33 -3.44 4.57
CA ALA A 51 6.63 -3.53 5.21
C ALA A 51 7.60 -4.09 4.17
N SER A 52 8.70 -3.40 3.98
CA SER A 52 9.77 -3.79 3.08
C SER A 52 11.04 -4.01 3.87
N GLN A 53 11.69 -5.15 3.65
CA GLN A 53 12.93 -5.53 4.30
C GLN A 53 13.96 -5.94 3.23
N PRO A 54 15.16 -5.35 3.23
CA PRO A 54 16.26 -5.84 2.40
C PRO A 54 16.74 -7.19 2.97
N ILE A 55 17.00 -8.15 2.07
CA ILE A 55 17.55 -9.44 2.47
C ILE A 55 19.05 -9.25 2.73
N GLY A 56 19.42 -9.09 4.00
CA GLY A 56 20.81 -8.94 4.39
C GLY A 56 21.57 -10.26 4.25
N PHE A 57 22.47 -10.34 3.28
CA PHE A 57 23.75 -11.09 3.19
C PHE A 57 24.13 -11.19 1.70
N GLY A 58 24.81 -10.17 1.17
CA GLY A 58 25.38 -10.19 -0.20
C GLY A 58 24.41 -9.92 -1.36
N ASN A 59 23.08 -10.03 -1.16
CA ASN A 59 22.08 -9.77 -2.19
C ASN A 59 21.43 -8.40 -2.03
N THR A 60 21.12 -7.75 -3.15
CA THR A 60 20.38 -6.49 -3.24
C THR A 60 18.84 -6.68 -3.21
N GLY A 61 18.38 -7.93 -3.09
CA GLY A 61 16.97 -8.31 -3.04
C GLY A 61 16.20 -7.71 -1.85
N ARG A 62 14.91 -7.47 -2.06
CA ARG A 62 13.97 -6.87 -1.10
C ARG A 62 12.71 -7.71 -1.01
N VAL A 63 12.31 -8.04 0.20
CA VAL A 63 11.00 -8.64 0.50
C VAL A 63 10.04 -7.51 0.85
N ASN A 64 8.94 -7.42 0.14
CA ASN A 64 7.83 -6.52 0.44
C ASN A 64 6.64 -7.38 0.88
N VAL A 65 6.12 -7.12 2.07
CA VAL A 65 4.89 -7.71 2.57
C VAL A 65 3.87 -6.59 2.68
N SER A 66 2.73 -6.73 2.04
CA SER A 66 1.62 -5.79 2.21
C SER A 66 0.36 -6.51 2.68
N VAL A 67 -0.38 -5.85 3.54
CA VAL A 67 -1.71 -6.25 3.99
C VAL A 67 -2.65 -5.14 3.60
N PHE A 68 -3.72 -5.48 2.89
CA PHE A 68 -4.69 -4.50 2.44
C PHE A 68 -6.10 -4.92 2.79
N GLN A 69 -6.92 -3.92 3.06
CA GLN A 69 -8.35 -4.01 3.20
C GLN A 69 -8.95 -2.87 2.39
N SER A 70 -9.69 -3.21 1.34
CA SER A 70 -10.40 -2.25 0.51
C SER A 70 -11.89 -2.50 0.63
N LEU A 71 -12.66 -1.48 0.96
CA LEU A 71 -14.11 -1.48 0.88
C LEU A 71 -14.48 -0.56 -0.28
N LEU A 72 -14.95 -1.16 -1.36
CA LEU A 72 -15.42 -0.46 -2.55
C LEU A 72 -16.94 -0.42 -2.53
N ASN A 73 -17.48 0.79 -2.63
CA ASN A 73 -18.92 1.01 -2.68
C ASN A 73 -19.28 1.63 -4.04
N LEU A 74 -19.81 0.82 -4.97
CA LEU A 74 -20.17 1.28 -6.32
C LEU A 74 -21.57 1.90 -6.33
N VAL A 75 -21.76 3.02 -5.61
CA VAL A 75 -23.08 3.67 -5.45
C VAL A 75 -23.65 4.25 -6.77
N LYS A 76 -22.89 4.27 -7.86
CA LYS A 76 -23.34 4.93 -9.11
C LYS A 76 -24.44 4.17 -9.86
N HIS A 77 -24.61 2.85 -9.66
CA HIS A 77 -25.63 2.06 -10.38
C HIS A 77 -26.31 0.92 -9.59
N SER A 78 -25.79 0.47 -8.44
CA SER A 78 -26.43 -0.58 -7.62
C SER A 78 -25.86 -0.54 -6.20
N SER A 79 -26.62 -0.95 -5.19
CA SER A 79 -26.23 -1.03 -3.77
C SER A 79 -25.25 -2.18 -3.48
N TYR A 80 -24.33 -2.43 -4.42
CA TYR A 80 -23.30 -3.46 -4.29
C TYR A 80 -22.13 -2.95 -3.47
N LYS A 81 -21.85 -3.66 -2.36
CA LYS A 81 -20.72 -3.41 -1.48
C LYS A 81 -19.74 -4.56 -1.63
N GLU A 82 -18.52 -4.25 -2.06
CA GLU A 82 -17.45 -5.23 -2.14
C GLU A 82 -16.41 -4.93 -1.07
N ARG A 83 -16.09 -5.94 -0.26
CA ARG A 83 -15.03 -5.85 0.74
C ARG A 83 -13.94 -6.85 0.39
N GLN A 84 -12.81 -6.34 -0.04
CA GLN A 84 -11.62 -7.11 -0.31
C GLN A 84 -10.67 -7.00 0.88
N ARG A 85 -10.14 -8.13 1.30
CA ARG A 85 -9.06 -8.21 2.28
C ARG A 85 -8.05 -9.22 1.78
N GLY A 86 -6.79 -8.89 1.92
CA GLY A 86 -5.74 -9.78 1.46
C GLY A 86 -4.40 -9.36 2.01
N PHE A 87 -3.43 -10.19 1.70
CA PHE A 87 -2.04 -9.88 1.86
C PHE A 87 -1.32 -10.25 0.57
N THR A 88 -0.25 -9.53 0.30
CA THR A 88 0.62 -9.77 -0.84
C THR A 88 2.03 -9.86 -0.31
N VAL A 89 2.75 -10.89 -0.74
CA VAL A 89 4.18 -11.02 -0.50
C VAL A 89 4.86 -10.93 -1.85
N GLU A 90 5.80 -10.01 -1.97
CA GLU A 90 6.55 -9.74 -3.19
C GLU A 90 8.03 -9.83 -2.88
N LEU A 91 8.75 -10.60 -3.69
CA LEU A 91 10.21 -10.66 -3.69
C LEU A 91 10.68 -9.88 -4.90
N SER A 92 11.40 -8.79 -4.67
CA SER A 92 11.96 -7.95 -5.73
C SER A 92 13.49 -8.08 -5.71
N ASP A 93 14.08 -8.36 -6.87
CA ASP A 93 15.53 -8.33 -7.07
C ASP A 93 15.85 -7.14 -7.99
N PRO A 94 16.63 -6.14 -7.53
CA PRO A 94 16.96 -5.00 -8.35
C PRO A 94 17.97 -5.31 -9.48
N GLU A 95 18.62 -6.48 -9.49
CA GLU A 95 19.55 -6.86 -10.58
C GLU A 95 18.89 -7.63 -11.73
N SER A 96 17.66 -8.14 -11.54
CA SER A 96 16.90 -8.84 -12.59
C SER A 96 15.48 -8.29 -12.67
N PRO A 97 15.25 -7.17 -13.39
CA PRO A 97 13.91 -6.84 -13.84
C PRO A 97 13.56 -7.93 -14.87
N HIS A 98 12.89 -8.99 -14.44
CA HIS A 98 12.40 -10.02 -15.34
C HIS A 98 11.43 -9.34 -16.33
N GLN A 99 11.98 -8.90 -17.46
CA GLN A 99 11.25 -8.69 -18.69
C GLN A 99 10.67 -10.05 -19.07
N LEU A 100 9.36 -10.21 -18.82
CA LEU A 100 8.59 -11.24 -19.49
C LEU A 100 8.50 -10.81 -20.96
N SER A 101 9.46 -11.32 -21.74
CA SER A 101 9.35 -11.50 -23.19
C SER A 101 8.27 -12.52 -23.54
#